data_AF-A0A804UHA2-F1
#
_entry.id   AF-A0A804UHA2-F1
#
_cell.length_a   1.000
_cell.length_b   1.000
_cell.length_c   1.000
_cell.angle_alpha   90.00
_cell.angle_beta   90.00
_cell.angle_gamma   90.00
#
_symmetry.space_group_name_H-M   'P 1'
#
loop_
_entity.id
_entity.type
_entity.pdbx_description
1 polymer ?
#
loop_
_entity_poly.entity_id
_entity_poly.type
_entity_poly.pdbx_seq_one_letter_code
_entity_poly.pdbx_strand_id
1 'polypeptide(L)'
;MIARAKDAEKLNRELHVDLTSTQARATALESREVIAVEALKQAKDEHVQKLMEAYLVTHNQRRALRIQEPASSNPVNPSELKTPRFLKAMDKQEYPESSQDPPLEMFEPLTMKKIPAPSLEVKEEDASTPPAPPPSEELQEPVPLEEEFEPVLPSQSPPEEVINISSLLTHPGDVSD
;
A
#
# COMPACT_ATOMS: atom_id res chain seq x y z
N MET A 1 -6.07 -39.43 -53.34
CA MET A 1 -6.73 -38.14 -53.08
C MET A 1 -7.47 -38.13 -51.73
N ILE A 2 -8.30 -39.15 -51.43
CA ILE A 2 -9.12 -39.23 -50.21
C ILE A 2 -8.30 -39.17 -48.90
N ALA A 3 -7.19 -39.90 -48.80
CA ALA A 3 -6.36 -39.91 -47.57
C ALA A 3 -5.85 -38.51 -47.19
N ARG A 4 -5.29 -37.78 -48.15
CA ARG A 4 -4.81 -36.40 -47.96
C ARG A 4 -5.90 -35.43 -47.50
N ALA A 5 -7.13 -35.61 -47.98
CA ALA A 5 -8.27 -34.79 -47.57
C ALA A 5 -8.67 -35.05 -46.11
N LYS A 6 -8.67 -36.31 -45.67
CA LYS A 6 -8.93 -36.67 -44.26
C LYS A 6 -7.86 -36.14 -43.32
N ASP A 7 -6.59 -36.20 -43.71
CA ASP A 7 -5.48 -35.64 -42.91
C ASP A 7 -5.60 -34.12 -42.77
N ALA A 8 -5.94 -33.42 -43.86
CA ALA A 8 -6.19 -31.97 -43.83
C ALA A 8 -7.40 -31.60 -42.95
N GLU A 9 -8.47 -32.39 -42.98
CA GLU A 9 -9.63 -32.18 -42.10
C GLU A 9 -9.25 -32.36 -40.62
N LYS A 10 -8.47 -33.40 -40.31
CA LYS A 10 -7.95 -33.63 -38.95
C LYS A 10 -7.10 -32.45 -38.48
N LEU A 11 -6.17 -31.97 -39.32
CA LEU A 11 -5.34 -30.81 -39.01
C LEU A 11 -6.17 -29.54 -38.78
N ASN A 12 -7.20 -29.29 -39.61
CA ASN A 12 -8.09 -28.14 -39.42
C ASN A 12 -8.85 -28.19 -38.09
N ARG A 13 -9.31 -29.39 -37.69
CA ARG A 13 -9.96 -29.58 -36.38
C ARG A 13 -8.98 -29.32 -35.23
N GLU A 14 -7.75 -29.83 -35.33
CA GLU A 14 -6.69 -29.62 -34.35
C GLU A 14 -6.34 -28.13 -34.21
N LEU A 15 -6.13 -27.42 -35.33
CA LEU A 15 -5.88 -25.98 -35.34
C LEU A 15 -7.04 -25.18 -34.74
N HIS A 16 -8.29 -25.58 -34.98
CA HIS A 16 -9.45 -24.91 -34.39
C HIS A 16 -9.52 -25.09 -32.87
N VAL A 17 -9.19 -26.29 -32.37
CA VAL A 17 -9.08 -26.56 -30.93
C VAL A 17 -7.95 -25.75 -30.31
N ASP A 18 -6.78 -25.71 -30.95
CA ASP A 18 -5.62 -24.95 -30.46
C ASP A 18 -5.88 -23.44 -30.43
N LEU A 19 -6.55 -22.91 -31.47
CA LEU A 19 -6.95 -21.51 -31.53
C LEU A 19 -7.91 -21.17 -30.39
N THR A 20 -8.94 -21.98 -30.19
CA THR A 20 -9.93 -21.79 -29.12
C THR A 20 -9.28 -21.87 -27.74
N SER A 21 -8.40 -22.86 -27.55
CA SER A 21 -7.63 -23.04 -26.31
C SER A 21 -6.70 -21.86 -26.04
N THR A 22 -6.05 -21.33 -27.08
CA THR A 22 -5.16 -20.16 -26.99
C THR A 22 -5.95 -18.90 -26.66
N GLN A 23 -7.12 -18.71 -27.28
CA GLN A 23 -8.01 -17.58 -26.97
C GLN A 23 -8.51 -17.64 -25.52
N ALA A 24 -8.94 -18.82 -25.05
CA ALA A 24 -9.34 -19.01 -23.66
C ALA A 24 -8.20 -18.69 -22.67
N ARG A 25 -6.96 -19.12 -22.97
CA ARG A 25 -5.78 -18.75 -22.17
C ARG A 25 -5.48 -17.26 -22.21
N ALA A 26 -5.62 -16.61 -23.36
CA ALA A 26 -5.42 -15.16 -23.49
C ALA A 26 -6.42 -14.39 -22.62
N THR A 27 -7.72 -14.69 -22.73
CA THR A 27 -8.77 -14.08 -21.90
C THR A 27 -8.56 -14.32 -20.40
N ALA A 28 -8.12 -15.53 -20.01
CA ALA A 28 -7.81 -15.84 -18.61
C ALA A 28 -6.61 -15.03 -18.09
N LEU A 29 -5.58 -14.82 -18.91
CA LEU A 29 -4.43 -14.00 -18.57
C LEU A 29 -4.79 -12.52 -18.46
N GLU A 30 -5.58 -11.98 -19.38
CA GLU A 30 -6.10 -10.61 -19.32
C GLU A 30 -6.92 -10.39 -18.04
N SER A 31 -7.81 -11.31 -17.72
CA SER A 31 -8.62 -11.25 -16.48
C SER A 31 -7.74 -11.29 -15.23
N ARG A 32 -6.70 -12.14 -15.23
CA ARG A 32 -5.74 -12.22 -14.11
C ARG A 32 -4.92 -10.93 -13.96
N GLU A 33 -4.53 -10.30 -15.07
CA GLU A 33 -3.80 -9.03 -15.05
C GLU A 33 -4.65 -7.91 -14.44
N VAL A 34 -5.93 -7.82 -14.84
CA VAL A 34 -6.87 -6.85 -14.26
C VAL A 34 -7.00 -7.05 -12.74
N ILE A 35 -7.17 -8.29 -12.28
CA ILE A 35 -7.25 -8.60 -10.84
C ILE A 35 -5.96 -8.22 -10.11
N ALA A 36 -4.79 -8.51 -10.69
CA ALA A 36 -3.51 -8.19 -10.08
C ALA A 36 -3.27 -6.67 -9.99
N VAL A 37 -3.65 -5.91 -11.02
CA VAL A 37 -3.56 -4.45 -11.04
C VAL A 37 -4.49 -3.82 -10.01
N GLU A 38 -5.72 -4.32 -9.88
CA GLU A 38 -6.68 -3.86 -8.87
C GLU A 38 -6.21 -4.17 -7.45
N ALA A 39 -5.73 -5.39 -7.20
CA ALA A 39 -5.16 -5.77 -5.90
C ALA A 39 -3.94 -4.89 -5.53
N LEU A 40 -3.07 -4.56 -6.50
CA LEU A 40 -1.94 -3.66 -6.28
C LEU A 40 -2.40 -2.23 -5.96
N LYS A 41 -3.45 -1.75 -6.64
CA LYS A 41 -4.06 -0.45 -6.33
C LYS A 41 -4.61 -0.44 -4.91
N GLN A 42 -5.40 -1.44 -4.54
CA GLN A 42 -5.95 -1.56 -3.20
C GLN A 42 -4.87 -1.63 -2.12
N ALA A 43 -3.82 -2.42 -2.32
CA ALA A 43 -2.71 -2.52 -1.37
C ALA A 43 -1.99 -1.16 -1.15
N LYS A 44 -1.88 -0.33 -2.19
CA LYS A 44 -1.33 1.03 -2.09
C LYS A 44 -2.27 1.95 -1.30
N ASP A 45 -3.57 1.88 -1.60
CA ASP A 45 -4.59 2.67 -0.89
C ASP A 45 -4.60 2.31 0.61
N GLU A 46 -4.54 1.01 0.94
CA GLU A 46 -4.42 0.51 2.33
C GLU A 46 -3.13 0.97 3.02
N HIS A 47 -2.00 0.98 2.32
CA HIS A 47 -0.74 1.47 2.88
C HIS A 47 -0.82 2.96 3.19
N VAL A 48 -1.35 3.78 2.27
CA VAL A 48 -1.57 5.21 2.51
C VAL A 48 -2.49 5.42 3.71
N GLN A 49 -3.57 4.65 3.83
CA GLN A 49 -4.46 4.70 5.00
C GLN A 49 -3.71 4.36 6.30
N LYS A 50 -2.96 3.27 6.34
CA LYS A 50 -2.16 2.88 7.53
C LYS A 50 -1.15 3.95 7.91
N LEU A 51 -0.51 4.60 6.94
CA LEU A 51 0.44 5.68 7.19
C LEU A 51 -0.26 6.92 7.79
N MET A 52 -1.44 7.27 7.26
CA MET A 52 -2.28 8.34 7.79
C MET A 52 -2.69 8.06 9.25
N GLU A 53 -3.16 6.86 9.54
CA GLU A 53 -3.54 6.43 10.89
C GLU A 53 -2.35 6.46 11.84
N ALA A 54 -1.20 5.92 11.44
CA ALA A 54 0.03 5.95 12.23
C ALA A 54 0.49 7.39 12.53
N TYR A 55 0.42 8.29 11.54
CA TYR A 55 0.74 9.70 11.72
C TYR A 55 -0.20 10.35 12.76
N LEU A 56 -1.51 10.19 12.59
CA LEU A 56 -2.52 10.79 13.48
C LEU A 56 -2.38 10.26 14.91
N VAL A 57 -2.20 8.95 15.08
CA VAL A 57 -2.00 8.32 16.40
C VAL A 57 -0.76 8.89 17.07
N THR A 58 0.38 8.91 16.37
CA THR A 58 1.65 9.41 16.91
C THR A 58 1.57 10.90 17.26
N HIS A 59 0.98 11.70 16.38
CA HIS A 59 0.82 13.13 16.61
C HIS A 59 -0.09 13.41 17.81
N ASN A 60 -1.21 12.70 17.94
CA ASN A 60 -2.12 12.85 19.07
C ASN A 60 -1.51 12.34 20.38
N GLN A 61 -0.74 11.26 20.36
CA GLN A 61 0.01 10.78 21.52
C GLN A 61 1.02 11.82 22.00
N ARG A 62 1.78 12.44 21.08
CA ARG A 62 2.72 13.54 21.42
C ARG A 62 1.99 14.77 21.97
N ARG A 63 0.80 15.09 21.43
CA ARG A 63 -0.05 16.17 21.99
C ARG A 63 -0.54 15.84 23.39
N ALA A 64 -1.01 14.61 23.64
CA ALA A 64 -1.49 14.17 24.95
C ALA A 64 -0.38 14.15 26.01
N LEU A 65 0.84 13.77 25.65
CA LEU A 65 2.01 13.83 26.55
C LEU A 65 2.37 15.28 26.90
N ARG A 66 2.39 16.20 25.93
CA ARG A 66 2.65 17.64 26.17
C ARG A 66 1.62 18.31 27.08
N ILE A 67 0.36 17.86 27.06
CA ILE A 67 -0.71 18.40 27.93
C ILE A 67 -0.54 17.90 29.38
N GLN A 68 -0.05 16.68 29.56
CA GLN A 68 0.20 16.09 30.88
C GLN A 68 1.55 16.50 31.48
N GLU A 69 2.49 16.97 30.65
CA GLU A 69 3.74 17.53 31.12
C GLU A 69 3.41 18.78 31.96
N PRO A 70 3.61 18.73 33.29
CA PRO A 70 3.39 19.92 34.11
C PRO A 70 4.30 20.98 33.52
N ALA A 71 3.76 22.17 33.25
CA ALA A 71 4.56 23.32 32.82
C ALA A 71 5.73 23.42 33.82
N SER A 72 6.90 22.92 33.40
CA SER A 72 8.09 22.92 34.25
C SER A 72 8.28 24.38 34.61
N SER A 73 8.11 24.66 35.90
CA SER A 73 7.96 25.98 36.48
C SER A 73 9.29 26.72 36.40
N ASN A 74 9.69 27.12 35.20
CA ASN A 74 10.68 28.11 34.87
C ASN A 74 10.30 28.69 33.50
N PRO A 75 9.89 29.96 33.40
CA PRO A 75 9.88 30.63 32.10
C PRO A 75 11.34 30.67 31.64
N VAL A 76 11.71 29.80 30.70
CA VAL A 76 12.90 30.01 29.90
C VAL A 76 12.62 31.29 29.12
N ASN A 77 13.12 32.40 29.65
CA ASN A 77 13.28 33.62 28.88
C ASN A 77 14.15 33.23 27.67
N PRO A 78 13.67 33.38 26.42
CA PRO A 78 14.48 33.15 25.23
C PRO A 78 15.71 34.09 25.13
N SER A 79 15.86 35.02 26.08
CA SER A 79 16.75 36.16 26.01
C SER A 79 18.15 35.96 26.62
N GLU A 80 18.45 34.81 27.22
CA GLU A 80 19.77 34.54 27.82
C GLU A 80 20.53 33.35 27.22
N LEU A 81 20.21 32.98 25.97
CA LEU A 81 21.10 32.14 25.19
C LEU A 81 22.37 32.96 24.87
N LYS A 82 23.37 32.88 25.75
CA LYS A 82 24.73 33.41 25.55
C LYS A 82 25.33 32.71 24.34
N THR A 83 24.96 33.19 23.16
CA THR A 83 25.35 32.64 21.86
C THR A 83 26.88 32.53 21.84
N PRO A 84 27.44 31.33 21.58
CA PRO A 84 28.87 31.16 21.41
C PRO A 84 29.35 32.18 20.37
N ARG A 85 30.38 32.97 20.72
CA ARG A 85 30.88 34.12 19.95
C ARG A 85 31.22 33.80 18.47
N PHE A 86 31.30 32.53 18.11
CA PHE A 86 31.54 32.04 16.76
C PHE A 86 30.31 32.09 15.82
N LEU A 87 29.08 32.19 16.33
CA LEU A 87 27.86 32.27 15.49
C LEU A 87 27.51 33.70 15.04
N LYS A 88 28.23 34.72 15.53
CA LYS A 88 27.89 36.14 15.31
C LYS A 88 28.46 36.73 14.01
N ALA A 89 28.87 35.90 13.06
CA ALA A 89 29.53 36.33 11.81
C ALA A 89 28.66 36.24 10.55
N MET A 90 27.38 35.84 10.65
CA MET A 90 26.47 35.77 9.50
C MET A 90 25.21 36.62 9.74
N ASP A 91 25.43 37.90 10.01
CA ASP A 91 24.37 38.91 10.09
C ASP A 91 24.22 39.58 8.72
N LYS A 92 23.54 38.91 7.77
CA LYS A 92 22.81 39.50 6.62
C LYS A 92 21.78 38.49 6.11
N GLN A 93 20.51 38.94 6.08
CA GLN A 93 19.33 38.34 5.44
C GLN A 93 18.40 37.50 6.35
N GLU A 94 17.53 38.24 7.04
CA GLU A 94 16.06 38.09 7.06
C GLU A 94 15.50 36.65 6.96
N TYR A 95 15.19 36.07 8.12
CA TYR A 95 14.18 35.02 8.24
C TYR A 95 13.22 35.43 9.35
N PRO A 96 11.92 35.65 9.06
CA PRO A 96 10.92 35.81 10.10
C PRO A 96 10.61 34.43 10.72
N GLU A 97 10.56 34.38 12.05
CA GLU A 97 10.17 33.21 12.83
C GLU A 97 8.76 32.73 12.45
N SER A 98 8.64 31.49 11.97
CA SER A 98 7.36 30.78 11.90
C SER A 98 7.54 29.36 12.43
N SER A 99 7.24 29.21 13.72
CA SER A 99 7.11 27.93 14.41
C SER A 99 5.63 27.52 14.34
N GLN A 100 5.22 26.96 13.20
CA GLN A 100 4.00 26.16 13.07
C GLN A 100 4.33 25.00 12.11
N ASP A 101 3.97 23.77 12.50
CA ASP A 101 4.14 22.57 11.65
C ASP A 101 3.58 22.87 10.25
N PRO A 102 4.35 22.62 9.17
CA PRO A 102 3.88 22.88 7.82
C PRO A 102 2.62 22.04 7.54
N PRO A 103 1.65 22.58 6.78
CA PRO A 103 0.49 21.80 6.36
C PRO A 103 0.97 20.59 5.55
N LEU A 104 0.37 19.42 5.82
CA LEU A 104 0.58 18.17 5.08
C LEU A 104 0.00 18.29 3.66
N GLU A 105 0.61 19.13 2.82
CA GLU A 105 0.31 19.25 1.38
C GLU A 105 0.97 18.13 0.55
N MET A 106 1.39 17.03 1.18
CA MET A 106 2.25 16.02 0.57
C MET A 106 1.51 14.82 -0.05
N PHE A 107 0.19 14.90 -0.26
CA PHE A 107 -0.56 13.84 -0.94
C PHE A 107 -1.50 14.44 -1.96
N GLU A 108 -0.96 14.96 -3.07
CA GLU A 108 -1.77 15.02 -4.28
C GLU A 108 -2.19 13.56 -4.61
N PRO A 109 -3.49 13.24 -4.63
CA PRO A 109 -3.94 11.94 -5.08
C PRO A 109 -3.39 11.77 -6.48
N LEU A 110 -2.68 10.67 -6.74
CA LEU A 110 -2.05 10.39 -8.02
C LEU A 110 -3.11 10.59 -9.12
N THR A 111 -3.09 11.74 -9.78
CA THR A 111 -3.97 12.06 -10.91
C THR A 111 -3.42 11.26 -12.08
N MET A 112 -3.66 9.96 -12.05
CA MET A 112 -3.35 9.07 -13.15
C MET A 112 -4.09 9.61 -14.36
N LYS A 113 -3.32 10.14 -15.31
CA LYS A 113 -3.81 10.55 -16.63
C LYS A 113 -4.69 9.41 -17.15
N LYS A 114 -5.99 9.69 -17.22
CA LYS A 114 -7.00 8.79 -17.76
C LYS A 114 -6.55 8.44 -19.18
N ILE A 115 -6.15 7.19 -19.41
CA ILE A 115 -5.93 6.69 -20.77
C ILE A 115 -7.30 6.84 -21.47
N PRO A 116 -7.39 7.55 -22.61
CA PRO A 116 -8.65 7.63 -23.33
C PRO A 116 -9.05 6.21 -23.73
N ALA A 117 -10.26 5.80 -23.36
CA ALA A 117 -10.79 4.52 -23.81
C ALA A 117 -10.73 4.44 -25.35
N PRO A 118 -10.33 3.30 -25.94
CA PRO A 118 -10.43 3.12 -27.37
C PRO A 118 -11.91 3.11 -27.74
N SER A 119 -12.35 4.13 -28.47
CA SER A 119 -13.67 4.22 -29.08
C SER A 119 -13.87 3.03 -30.03
N LEU A 120 -14.54 1.98 -29.56
CA LEU A 120 -14.97 0.89 -30.44
C LEU A 120 -16.26 1.35 -31.15
N GLU A 121 -16.10 1.99 -32.30
CA GLU A 121 -17.18 2.18 -33.28
C GLU A 121 -17.55 0.81 -33.88
N VAL A 122 -18.29 -0.03 -33.15
CA VAL A 122 -19.09 -1.07 -33.80
C VAL A 122 -20.40 -0.41 -34.19
N LYS A 123 -20.52 -0.15 -35.49
CA LYS A 123 -21.77 0.18 -36.15
C LYS A 123 -22.82 -0.85 -35.75
N GLU A 124 -23.82 -0.36 -35.03
CA GLU A 124 -25.09 -0.99 -34.81
C GLU A 124 -25.77 -1.18 -36.18
N GLU A 125 -25.85 -2.42 -36.66
CA GLU A 125 -26.63 -2.79 -37.83
C GLU A 125 -27.72 -3.79 -37.41
N ASP A 126 -28.92 -3.21 -37.29
CA ASP A 126 -30.28 -3.71 -37.44
C ASP A 126 -30.47 -5.20 -37.80
N ALA A 127 -31.16 -5.96 -36.94
CA ALA A 127 -32.28 -6.86 -37.29
C ALA A 127 -32.64 -7.87 -36.16
N SER A 128 -33.48 -7.44 -35.22
CA SER A 128 -34.71 -8.14 -34.81
C SER A 128 -34.68 -9.65 -34.41
N THR A 129 -34.07 -10.05 -33.28
CA THR A 129 -34.46 -11.29 -32.55
C THR A 129 -34.19 -11.15 -31.04
N PRO A 130 -35.15 -11.45 -30.13
CA PRO A 130 -34.98 -11.28 -28.68
C PRO A 130 -34.10 -12.38 -28.05
N PRO A 131 -33.27 -12.07 -27.03
CA PRO A 131 -32.50 -13.08 -26.30
C PRO A 131 -33.41 -13.86 -25.34
N ALA A 132 -33.20 -15.18 -25.22
CA ALA A 132 -33.93 -16.06 -24.31
C ALA A 132 -33.48 -15.86 -22.84
N PRO A 133 -34.37 -16.07 -21.83
CA PRO A 133 -34.06 -15.79 -20.42
C PRO A 133 -33.11 -16.83 -19.80
N PRO A 134 -32.29 -16.43 -18.81
CA PRO A 134 -31.38 -17.35 -18.11
C PRO A 134 -32.14 -18.29 -17.15
N PRO A 135 -31.63 -19.52 -16.91
CA PRO A 135 -32.26 -20.46 -15.96
C PRO A 135 -32.07 -20.02 -14.50
N SER A 136 -33.13 -20.14 -13.70
CA SER A 136 -33.25 -19.69 -12.30
C SER A 136 -32.46 -20.55 -11.29
N GLU A 137 -31.95 -19.88 -10.25
CA GLU A 137 -31.31 -20.45 -9.06
C GLU A 137 -32.28 -21.35 -8.26
N GLU A 138 -31.92 -22.62 -8.05
CA GLU A 138 -32.59 -23.50 -7.09
C GLU A 138 -31.60 -23.96 -6.01
N LEU A 139 -31.74 -23.30 -4.87
CA LEU A 139 -31.22 -23.49 -3.52
C LEU A 139 -30.63 -24.88 -3.19
N GLN A 140 -29.35 -24.91 -2.82
CA GLN A 140 -28.78 -25.92 -1.93
C GLN A 140 -28.00 -25.21 -0.80
N GLU A 141 -28.54 -25.23 0.41
CA GLU A 141 -27.81 -24.91 1.66
C GLU A 141 -27.00 -26.12 2.12
N PRO A 142 -25.75 -25.94 2.59
CA PRO A 142 -25.26 -26.83 3.64
C PRO A 142 -24.53 -26.13 4.80
N VAL A 143 -25.10 -26.33 6.00
CA VAL A 143 -24.54 -26.71 7.32
C VAL A 143 -23.34 -25.92 7.92
N PRO A 144 -23.46 -25.34 9.14
CA PRO A 144 -22.36 -24.71 9.87
C PRO A 144 -21.52 -25.74 10.66
N LEU A 145 -20.19 -25.66 10.54
CA LEU A 145 -19.22 -26.38 11.36
C LEU A 145 -18.69 -25.44 12.45
N GLU A 146 -19.04 -25.69 13.70
CA GLU A 146 -18.42 -25.09 14.89
C GLU A 146 -17.13 -25.88 15.20
N GLU A 147 -15.96 -25.28 14.92
CA GLU A 147 -14.65 -25.81 15.32
C GLU A 147 -14.05 -24.87 16.38
N GLU A 148 -14.11 -25.33 17.63
CA GLU A 148 -13.56 -24.69 18.83
C GLU A 148 -12.04 -24.87 18.87
N PHE A 149 -11.27 -23.79 18.69
CA PHE A 149 -9.81 -23.78 18.87
C PHE A 149 -9.45 -22.97 20.13
N GLU A 150 -9.01 -23.63 21.20
CA GLU A 150 -8.33 -22.96 22.31
C GLU A 150 -6.85 -22.68 21.96
N PRO A 151 -6.36 -21.42 22.04
CA PRO A 151 -4.96 -21.10 21.80
C PRO A 151 -4.09 -21.41 23.04
N VAL A 152 -3.20 -22.40 22.92
CA VAL A 152 -2.14 -22.70 23.91
C VAL A 152 -0.93 -21.79 23.67
N LEU A 153 -0.56 -20.97 24.67
CA LEU A 153 0.66 -20.15 24.66
C LEU A 153 1.90 -21.00 25.03
N PRO A 154 3.01 -20.97 24.27
CA PRO A 154 4.27 -21.56 24.71
C PRO A 154 5.02 -20.65 25.69
N SER A 155 5.59 -21.31 26.70
CA SER A 155 6.29 -20.80 27.88
C SER A 155 7.52 -19.91 27.63
N GLN A 156 7.79 -19.05 28.62
CA GLN A 156 8.91 -18.12 28.77
C GLN A 156 10.29 -18.66 28.35
N SER A 157 11.01 -17.88 27.54
CA SER A 157 12.46 -17.97 27.35
C SER A 157 13.22 -17.12 28.38
N PRO A 158 14.48 -17.47 28.72
CA PRO A 158 15.26 -16.79 29.77
C PRO A 158 15.68 -15.35 29.36
N PRO A 159 15.96 -14.45 30.31
CA PRO A 159 16.39 -13.10 29.99
C PRO A 159 17.78 -13.10 29.33
N GLU A 160 17.88 -12.47 28.16
CA GLU A 160 19.15 -12.19 27.49
C GLU A 160 19.99 -11.20 28.30
N GLU A 161 21.29 -11.50 28.36
CA GLU A 161 22.34 -10.77 29.07
C GLU A 161 22.38 -9.29 28.63
N VAL A 162 22.00 -8.40 29.54
CA VAL A 162 22.04 -6.95 29.29
C VAL A 162 23.50 -6.50 29.34
N ILE A 163 24.12 -6.37 28.17
CA ILE A 163 25.45 -5.76 28.02
C ILE A 163 25.36 -4.34 28.56
N ASN A 164 25.91 -4.13 29.76
CA ASN A 164 25.95 -2.83 30.40
C ASN A 164 26.96 -1.95 29.65
N ILE A 165 26.44 -1.11 28.76
CA ILE A 165 27.18 -0.09 28.01
C ILE A 165 28.01 0.84 28.90
N SER A 166 27.71 0.95 30.20
CA SER A 166 28.56 1.68 31.16
C SER A 166 29.98 1.11 31.28
N SER A 167 30.20 -0.16 30.90
CA SER A 167 31.52 -0.79 30.87
C SER A 167 32.34 -0.48 29.61
N LEU A 168 31.75 0.16 28.59
CA LEU A 168 32.41 0.43 27.30
C LEU A 168 32.94 1.87 27.16
N LEU A 169 32.60 2.78 28.08
CA LEU A 169 32.92 4.21 27.97
C LEU A 169 33.96 4.72 28.99
N THR A 170 34.70 3.81 29.62
CA THR A 170 35.97 4.16 30.26
C THR A 170 37.05 4.30 29.19
N HIS A 171 37.60 5.52 29.05
CA HIS A 171 38.82 5.91 28.30
C HIS A 171 38.60 6.59 26.93
N PRO A 172 39.52 7.49 26.52
CA PRO A 172 39.47 8.89 26.94
C PRO A 172 39.82 9.79 25.76
N GLY A 173 38.83 10.41 25.14
CA GLY A 173 39.12 11.43 24.14
C GLY A 173 39.78 10.92 22.87
N ASP A 174 40.25 11.91 22.12
CA ASP A 174 40.66 11.90 20.74
C ASP A 174 39.52 11.52 19.77
N VAL A 175 38.69 12.51 19.44
CA VAL A 175 38.86 13.33 18.22
C VAL A 175 38.97 12.40 17.01
N SER A 176 37.83 12.04 16.41
CA SER A 176 37.28 12.78 15.25
C SER A 176 38.39 13.29 14.35
N ASP A 177 38.54 12.75 13.16
CA ASP A 177 37.59 12.62 12.03
C ASP A 177 38.23 13.41 10.88
#